data_AF-A0A932UIC5-F1
#
_entry.id   AF-A0A932UIC5-F1
#
_cell.length_a   1.000
_cell.length_b   1.000
_cell.length_c   1.000
_cell.angle_alpha   90.00
_cell.angle_beta   90.00
_cell.angle_gamma   90.00
#
_symmetry.space_group_name_H-M   'P 1'
#
loop_
_entity.id
_entity.type
_entity.pdbx_description
1 polymer ?
#
loop_
_entity_poly.entity_id
_entity_poly.type
_entity_poly.pdbx_seq_one_letter_code
_entity_poly.pdbx_strand_id
1 'polypeptide(L)' 'MAELMERLQAVLPDRYTVERELGRGGMAIVYLARDRKHDRPVALKVLRPELAVSLGPERFLREIKL' A
#
# COMPACT_ATOMS: atom_id res chain seq x y z
N MET A 1 11.69 -2.26 -7.17
CA MET A 1 10.31 -1.70 -7.26
C MET A 1 9.29 -2.67 -7.83
N ALA A 2 9.62 -3.40 -8.89
CA ALA A 2 8.81 -4.52 -9.37
C ALA A 2 8.45 -5.51 -8.24
N GLU A 3 9.43 -5.84 -7.40
CA GLU A 3 9.28 -6.84 -6.32
C GLU A 3 8.18 -6.50 -5.28
N LEU A 4 7.98 -5.23 -4.92
CA LEU A 4 6.90 -4.86 -3.97
C LEU A 4 5.52 -4.93 -4.62
N MET A 5 5.40 -4.48 -5.88
CA MET A 5 4.17 -4.57 -6.66
C MET A 5 3.77 -6.04 -6.84
N GLU A 6 4.72 -6.88 -7.24
CA GLU A 6 4.53 -8.33 -7.42
C GLU A 6 4.09 -8.99 -6.10
N ARG A 7 4.74 -8.65 -4.98
CA ARG A 7 4.32 -9.15 -3.66
C ARG A 7 2.90 -8.70 -3.31
N LEU A 8 2.53 -7.45 -3.58
CA LEU A 8 1.18 -6.95 -3.32
C LEU A 8 0.13 -7.66 -4.17
N GLN A 9 0.43 -7.90 -5.45
CA GLN A 9 -0.43 -8.67 -6.35
C GLN A 9 -0.57 -10.13 -5.89
N ALA A 10 0.50 -10.73 -5.36
CA ALA A 10 0.48 -12.09 -4.85
C ALA A 10 -0.31 -12.26 -3.54
N VAL A 11 -0.28 -11.27 -2.64
CA VAL A 11 -0.92 -11.35 -1.32
C VAL A 11 -2.34 -10.78 -1.26
N LEU A 12 -2.75 -9.97 -2.24
CA LEU A 12 -4.09 -9.36 -2.29
C LEU A 12 -4.94 -9.70 -3.54
N PRO A 13 -4.72 -10.82 -4.26
CA PRO A 13 -5.30 -11.02 -5.59
C PRO A 13 -6.84 -11.04 -5.56
N ASP A 14 -7.45 -11.54 -4.49
CA ASP A 14 -8.89 -11.74 -4.41
C ASP A 14 -9.66 -10.44 -4.12
N ARG A 15 -9.00 -9.45 -3.51
CA ARG A 15 -9.65 -8.22 -3.05
C ARG A 15 -9.22 -6.98 -3.81
N TYR A 16 -7.94 -6.89 -4.18
CA TYR A 16 -7.39 -5.70 -4.81
C TYR A 16 -6.57 -6.06 -6.05
N THR A 17 -6.91 -5.45 -7.19
CA THR A 17 -6.02 -5.46 -8.36
C THR A 17 -5.14 -4.22 -8.29
N VAL A 18 -3.84 -4.37 -8.03
CA VAL A 18 -2.90 -3.24 -7.99
C VAL A 18 -2.47 -2.86 -9.41
N GLU A 19 -2.66 -1.59 -9.77
CA GLU A 19 -2.46 -1.09 -11.13
C GLU A 19 -1.13 -0.36 -11.30
N ARG A 20 -0.91 0.74 -10.56
CA ARG A 20 0.28 1.60 -10.69
C ARG A 20 0.60 2.37 -9.43
N GLU A 21 1.84 2.83 -9.31
CA GLU A 21 2.25 3.80 -8.27
C GLU A 21 1.56 5.16 -8.54
N LEU A 22 0.99 5.75 -7.51
CA LEU A 22 0.43 7.11 -7.51
C LEU A 22 1.43 8.13 -6.96
N GLY A 23 2.27 7.69 -6.02
CA GLY A 23 3.31 8.54 -5.46
C GLY A 23 4.11 7.86 -4.37
N ARG A 24 5.27 8.45 -4.07
CA ARG A 24 6.20 7.97 -3.07
C ARG A 24 6.59 9.10 -2.13
N GLY A 25 6.43 8.84 -0.84
CA GLY A 25 6.87 9.73 0.21
C GLY A 25 7.99 9.11 1.04
N GLY A 26 8.45 9.86 2.05
CA GLY A 26 9.49 9.42 2.97
C GLY A 26 9.14 8.18 3.80
N MET A 27 7.86 7.83 3.96
CA MET A 27 7.41 6.70 4.81
C MET A 27 6.71 5.57 4.06
N ALA A 28 6.05 5.89 2.96
CA ALA A 28 5.15 4.97 2.28
C ALA A 28 5.15 5.21 0.77
N ILE A 29 4.70 4.19 0.06
CA ILE A 29 4.38 4.24 -1.35
C ILE A 29 2.87 4.08 -1.48
N VAL A 30 2.24 4.91 -2.32
CA VAL A 30 0.81 4.86 -2.57
C VAL A 30 0.58 4.27 -3.95
N TYR A 31 -0.27 3.25 -4.02
CA TYR A 31 -0.66 2.60 -5.27
C TYR A 31 -2.14 2.85 -5.57
N LEU A 32 -2.47 2.97 -6.85
CA LEU A 32 -3.82 2.83 -7.34
C LEU A 32 -4.15 1.34 -7.42
N ALA A 33 -5.30 0.95 -6.87
CA ALA A 33 -5.83 -0.38 -7.01
C ALA A 33 -7.34 -0.35 -7.28
N ARG A 34 -7.86 -1.40 -7.88
CA ARG A 34 -9.31 -1.65 -7.97
C ARG A 34 -9.72 -2.56 -6.82
N ASP A 35 -10.66 -2.11 -5.99
CA ASP A 35 -11.35 -2.97 -5.01
C ASP A 35 -12.39 -3.83 -5.75
N ARG A 36 -12.16 -5.13 -5.83
CA ARG A 36 -13.05 -6.07 -6.55
C ARG A 36 -14.39 -6.26 -5.86
N LYS A 37 -14.46 -6.06 -4.54
CA LYS A 37 -15.70 -6.23 -3.78
C LYS A 37 -16.68 -5.09 -4.01
N HIS A 38 -16.16 -3.87 -4.15
CA HIS A 38 -16.97 -2.66 -4.28
C HIS A 38 -16.87 -1.99 -5.66
N ASP A 39 -16.18 -2.65 -6.61
CA ASP A 39 -15.90 -2.22 -7.98
C ASP A 39 -15.53 -0.73 -8.12
N ARG A 40 -14.58 -0.27 -7.30
CA ARG A 40 -14.16 1.14 -7.29
C ARG A 40 -12.64 1.29 -7.17
N PRO A 41 -12.06 2.37 -7.72
CA PRO A 41 -10.66 2.69 -7.48
C PRO A 41 -10.44 3.05 -6.00
N VAL A 42 -9.33 2.58 -5.44
CA VAL A 42 -8.88 2.85 -4.08
C VAL A 42 -7.38 3.13 -4.06
N ALA A 43 -6.93 3.88 -3.06
CA ALA A 43 -5.51 4.09 -2.79
C ALA A 43 -5.01 3.08 -1.75
N LEU A 44 -3.97 2.32 -2.08
CA LEU A 44 -3.27 1.44 -1.14
C LEU A 44 -1.99 2.13 -0.67
N LYS A 45 -1.95 2.52 0.61
CA LYS A 45 -0.75 3.10 1.25
C LYS A 45 0.06 1.99 1.89
N VAL A 46 1.23 1.71 1.33
CA VAL A 46 2.11 0.61 1.74
C VAL A 46 3.34 1.19 2.41
N LEU A 47 3.57 0.80 3.67
CA LEU A 47 4.77 1.19 4.39
C LEU A 47 6.01 0.56 3.76
N ARG A 48 7.08 1.36 3.66
CA ARG A 48 8.38 0.84 3.22
C ARG A 48 8.99 -0.04 4.33
N PRO A 49 9.41 -1.28 4.02
CA PRO A 49 9.99 -2.19 5.00
C PRO A 49 11.17 -1.56 5.76
N GLU A 50 12.02 -0.80 5.05
CA GLU A 50 13.19 -0.14 5.65
C GLU A 50 12.83 0.87 6.75
N LEU A 51 11.63 1.47 6.67
CA LEU A 51 11.16 2.48 7.61
C LEU A 51 10.30 1.91 8.73
N ALA A 52 9.63 0.78 8.48
CA ALA A 52 8.90 0.06 9.53
C ALA A 52 9.83 -0.38 10.68
N VAL A 53 11.10 -0.68 10.37
CA VAL A 53 12.13 -1.07 11.34
C VAL A 53 12.66 0.12 12.16
N SER A 54 12.69 1.33 11.58
CA SER A 54 13.33 2.50 12.20
C SER A 54 12.38 3.49 12.87
N LEU A 55 11.17 3.70 12.33
CA LEU A 55 10.16 4.63 12.86
C LEU A 55 9.04 3.92 13.64
N GLY A 56 8.97 2.60 13.55
CA GLY A 56 7.90 1.78 14.12
C GLY A 56 6.55 1.95 13.38
N PRO A 57 5.65 0.94 13.47
CA PRO A 57 4.34 1.01 12.86
C PRO A 57 3.43 2.08 13.48
N GLU A 58 3.81 2.65 14.62
CA GLU A 58 2.97 3.55 15.43
C GLU A 58 2.57 4.84 14.71
N ARG A 59 3.49 5.48 13.97
CA ARG A 59 3.16 6.71 13.23
C ARG A 59 2.15 6.45 12.12
N PHE A 60 2.23 5.29 11.48
CA PHE A 60 1.25 4.85 10.48
C PHE A 60 -0.10 4.52 11.11
N LEU A 61 -0.09 3.80 12.24
CA LEU A 61 -1.31 3.48 12.98
C LEU A 61 -2.02 4.73 13.52
N ARG A 62 -1.28 5.79 13.85
CA ARG A 62 -1.87 7.09 14.23
C ARG A 62 -2.62 7.73 13.07
N GLU A 63 -2.11 7.66 11.83
CA GLU A 63 -2.80 8.21 10.66
C GLU A 63 -4.08 7.44 10.30
N ILE A 64 -4.17 6.14 10.58
CA ILE A 64 -5.38 5.34 10.28
C ILE A 64 -6.53 5.65 11.26
N LYS A 65 -6.21 6.11 12.48
CA LYS A 65 -7.21 6.43 13.52
C LYS A 65 -7.83 7.81 13.38
N LEU A 66 -7.31 8.66 12.49
CA LEU A 66 -7.85 9.99 12.18
C LEU A 66 -8.85 9.89 11.02
#